data_AF-A0A371IJT1-F1
#
_entry.id   AF-A0A371IJT1-F1
#
_cell.length_a   1.000
_cell.length_b   1.000
_cell.length_c   1.000
_cell.angle_alpha   90.00
_cell.angle_beta   90.00
_cell.angle_gamma   90.00
#
_symmetry.space_group_name_H-M   'P 1'
#
loop_
_entity.id
_entity.type
_entity.pdbx_description
1 polymer ?
#
loop_
_entity_poly.entity_id
_entity_poly.type
_entity_poly.pdbx_seq_one_letter_code
_entity_poly.pdbx_strand_id
1 'polypeptide(L)'
;MFKIIAATCLVIFLQISPVQASESFYEISNMSENEIYRQVKDTYLSDMAYTLYMIEQNEKINYKAIYAIGALESGYGKCLSNSYNYFGITGKGGYRAFNSKKESLQYLAKLLNNELYKGKSIDDIARIYCPPNADKWAKDVKWLMKNI
;
A
#
# COMPACT_ATOMS: atom_id res chain seq x y z
N MET A 1 30.99 45.66 -36.79
CA MET A 1 31.12 44.32 -36.17
C MET A 1 29.97 44.19 -35.16
N PHE A 2 29.04 43.27 -35.39
CA PHE A 2 27.77 43.17 -34.68
C PHE A 2 27.92 42.56 -33.27
N LYS A 3 27.13 43.07 -32.32
CA LYS A 3 26.88 42.54 -30.96
C LYS A 3 26.06 41.26 -31.02
N ILE A 4 26.35 40.28 -30.15
CA ILE A 4 25.34 39.36 -29.59
C ILE A 4 25.60 39.19 -28.09
N ILE A 5 24.58 39.47 -27.30
CA ILE A 5 24.48 39.29 -25.84
C ILE A 5 23.80 37.93 -25.64
N ALA A 6 24.43 37.00 -24.92
CA ALA A 6 23.83 35.72 -24.59
C ALA A 6 22.86 35.90 -23.40
N ALA A 7 21.57 35.64 -23.65
CA ALA A 7 20.52 35.61 -22.64
C ALA A 7 20.73 34.41 -21.71
N THR A 8 20.90 34.68 -20.42
CA THR A 8 20.89 33.65 -19.37
C THR A 8 19.44 33.26 -19.13
N CYS A 9 19.03 32.12 -19.68
CA CYS A 9 17.74 31.51 -19.38
C CYS A 9 17.83 30.94 -17.96
N LEU A 10 17.16 31.60 -17.01
CA LEU A 10 16.99 31.15 -15.64
C LEU A 10 16.08 29.92 -15.65
N VAL A 11 16.67 28.73 -15.80
CA VAL A 11 15.98 27.46 -15.54
C VAL A 11 15.82 27.36 -14.03
N ILE A 12 14.62 27.71 -13.54
CA ILE A 12 14.19 27.38 -12.18
C ILE A 12 14.13 25.85 -12.12
N PHE A 13 15.20 25.23 -11.62
CA PHE A 13 15.13 23.87 -11.11
C PHE A 13 14.19 23.91 -9.90
N LEU A 14 12.90 23.61 -10.13
CA LEU A 14 12.05 23.11 -9.06
C LEU A 14 12.74 21.84 -8.55
N GLN A 15 13.39 21.94 -7.40
CA GLN A 15 13.78 20.77 -6.63
C GLN A 15 12.48 20.07 -6.24
N ILE A 16 12.05 19.11 -7.06
CA ILE A 16 11.17 18.04 -6.61
C ILE A 16 11.97 17.30 -5.55
N SER A 17 11.74 17.66 -4.30
CA SER A 17 12.09 16.83 -3.15
C SER A 17 11.70 15.40 -3.49
N PRO A 18 12.55 14.38 -3.22
CA PRO A 18 12.10 13.00 -3.38
C PRO A 18 10.79 12.87 -2.60
N VAL A 19 9.72 12.41 -3.27
CA VAL A 19 8.49 12.02 -2.58
C VAL A 19 8.93 11.03 -1.52
N GLN A 20 8.93 11.47 -0.26
CA GLN A 20 9.28 10.63 0.86
C GLN A 20 8.27 9.47 0.83
N ALA A 21 8.74 8.25 0.60
CA ALA A 21 7.86 7.10 0.67
C ALA A 21 7.25 7.09 2.07
N SER A 22 5.92 7.14 2.16
CA SER A 22 5.25 7.12 3.45
C SER A 22 5.58 5.83 4.18
N GLU A 23 6.04 5.95 5.42
CA GLU A 23 6.28 4.81 6.33
C GLU A 23 5.06 4.54 7.22
N SER A 24 3.88 5.06 6.85
CA SER A 24 2.65 4.95 7.60
C SER A 24 1.55 4.28 6.79
N PHE A 25 0.74 3.44 7.43
CA PHE A 25 -0.49 2.93 6.83
C PHE A 25 -1.57 4.01 6.70
N TYR A 26 -1.46 5.10 7.46
CA TYR A 26 -2.53 6.10 7.63
C TYR A 26 -2.24 7.44 6.95
N GLU A 27 -1.19 7.50 6.13
CA GLU A 27 -0.88 8.65 5.28
C GLU A 27 -1.08 8.24 3.83
N ILE A 28 -2.20 8.68 3.23
CA ILE A 28 -2.54 8.34 1.84
C ILE A 28 -1.53 8.91 0.85
N SER A 29 -1.38 8.27 -0.31
CA SER A 29 -0.39 8.70 -1.29
C SER A 29 -0.79 9.95 -2.09
N ASN A 30 -2.07 10.36 -2.02
CA ASN A 30 -2.67 11.42 -2.85
C ASN A 30 -2.51 11.18 -4.36
N MET A 31 -2.35 9.91 -4.77
CA MET A 31 -2.24 9.54 -6.18
C MET A 31 -3.63 9.41 -6.80
N SER A 32 -3.74 9.82 -8.06
CA SER A 32 -4.92 9.49 -8.88
C SER A 32 -5.01 7.98 -9.11
N GLU A 33 -6.22 7.50 -9.44
CA GLU A 33 -6.44 6.11 -9.85
C GLU A 33 -5.46 5.67 -10.95
N ASN A 34 -5.21 6.52 -11.95
CA ASN A 34 -4.29 6.22 -13.05
C ASN A 34 -2.82 6.10 -12.60
N GLU A 35 -2.41 6.87 -11.60
CA GLU A 35 -1.07 6.75 -11.01
C GLU A 35 -0.93 5.46 -10.22
N ILE A 36 -1.95 5.11 -9.43
CA ILE A 36 -2.02 3.82 -8.72
C ILE A 36 -1.98 2.67 -9.73
N TYR A 37 -2.77 2.74 -10.80
CA TYR A 37 -2.76 1.76 -11.89
C TYR A 37 -1.35 1.56 -12.46
N ARG A 38 -0.63 2.65 -12.75
CA ARG A 38 0.74 2.56 -13.27
C ARG A 38 1.71 1.86 -12.32
N GLN A 39 1.50 1.96 -11.00
CA GLN A 39 2.31 1.30 -9.99
C GLN A 39 1.97 -0.20 -9.90
N VAL A 40 0.68 -0.56 -9.98
CA VAL A 40 0.22 -1.93 -9.73
C VAL A 40 0.02 -2.80 -10.99
N LYS A 41 0.10 -2.22 -12.20
CA LYS A 41 -0.25 -2.89 -13.47
C LYS A 41 0.49 -4.22 -13.74
N ASP A 42 1.72 -4.36 -13.24
CA ASP A 42 2.56 -5.55 -13.44
C ASP A 42 2.61 -6.44 -12.18
N THR A 43 1.60 -6.30 -11.31
CA THR A 43 1.52 -7.00 -10.03
C THR A 43 0.26 -7.87 -9.92
N TYR A 44 0.12 -8.60 -8.81
CA TYR A 44 -1.07 -9.40 -8.52
C TYR A 44 -2.36 -8.58 -8.30
N LEU A 45 -2.23 -7.25 -8.21
CA LEU A 45 -3.33 -6.28 -8.04
C LEU A 45 -3.56 -5.40 -9.29
N SER A 46 -3.10 -5.83 -10.47
CA SER A 46 -3.20 -5.06 -11.73
C SER A 46 -4.62 -4.64 -12.12
N ASP A 47 -5.62 -5.41 -11.71
CA ASP A 47 -7.05 -5.17 -11.94
C ASP A 47 -7.73 -4.37 -10.82
N MET A 48 -7.00 -3.94 -9.78
CA MET A 48 -7.56 -3.39 -8.54
C MET A 48 -7.26 -1.91 -8.30
N ALA A 49 -6.71 -1.19 -9.27
CA ALA A 49 -6.35 0.23 -9.12
C ALA A 49 -7.50 1.11 -8.60
N TYR A 50 -8.70 0.97 -9.18
CA TYR A 50 -9.90 1.67 -8.69
C TYR A 50 -10.25 1.32 -7.23
N THR A 51 -10.17 0.03 -6.87
CA THR A 51 -10.45 -0.42 -5.49
C THR A 51 -9.45 0.18 -4.51
N LEU A 52 -8.17 0.18 -4.86
CA LEU A 52 -7.07 0.74 -4.06
C LEU A 52 -7.23 2.26 -3.89
N TYR A 53 -7.56 2.97 -4.96
CA TYR A 53 -7.90 4.40 -4.91
C TYR A 53 -9.08 4.66 -3.95
N MET A 54 -10.17 3.91 -4.07
CA MET A 54 -11.34 4.08 -3.20
C MET A 54 -11.04 3.75 -1.73
N ILE A 55 -10.12 2.83 -1.45
CA ILE A 55 -9.63 2.57 -0.08
C ILE A 55 -8.94 3.81 0.49
N GLU A 56 -8.05 4.46 -0.28
CA GLU A 56 -7.42 5.70 0.18
C GLU A 56 -8.46 6.79 0.46
N GLN A 57 -9.42 6.96 -0.45
CA GLN A 57 -10.41 8.03 -0.32
C GLN A 57 -11.35 7.82 0.86
N ASN A 58 -11.83 6.59 1.07
CA ASN A 58 -12.88 6.30 2.04
C ASN A 58 -12.34 5.90 3.41
N GLU A 59 -11.33 5.03 3.44
CA GLU A 59 -10.82 4.43 4.69
C GLU A 59 -9.60 5.17 5.23
N LYS A 60 -9.02 6.10 4.46
CA LYS A 60 -7.78 6.83 4.79
C LYS A 60 -6.61 5.89 5.08
N ILE A 61 -6.56 4.78 4.34
CA ILE A 61 -5.47 3.80 4.37
C ILE A 61 -4.64 3.96 3.10
N ASN A 62 -3.32 4.08 3.24
CA ASN A 62 -2.40 4.10 2.11
C ASN A 62 -2.51 2.79 1.32
N TYR A 63 -2.76 2.87 0.01
CA TYR A 63 -2.95 1.67 -0.80
C TYR A 63 -1.72 0.75 -0.82
N LYS A 64 -0.52 1.31 -0.63
CA LYS A 64 0.73 0.55 -0.56
C LYS A 64 0.76 -0.38 0.63
N ALA A 65 0.08 -0.05 1.74
CA ALA A 65 -0.06 -0.95 2.88
C ALA A 65 -0.87 -2.20 2.51
N ILE A 66 -1.98 -2.01 1.78
CA ILE A 66 -2.84 -3.10 1.30
C ILE A 66 -2.05 -4.04 0.37
N TYR A 67 -1.29 -3.46 -0.57
CA TYR A 67 -0.40 -4.22 -1.44
C TYR A 67 0.66 -4.97 -0.64
N ALA A 68 1.37 -4.29 0.26
CA ALA A 68 2.52 -4.86 0.96
C ALA A 68 2.11 -6.04 1.85
N ILE A 69 1.03 -5.90 2.63
CA ILE A 69 0.52 -6.98 3.47
C ILE A 69 0.09 -8.16 2.59
N GLY A 70 -0.69 -7.92 1.54
CA GLY A 70 -1.12 -9.02 0.67
C GLY A 70 0.03 -9.70 -0.05
N ALA A 71 1.03 -8.95 -0.52
CA ALA A 71 2.23 -9.50 -1.15
C ALA A 71 3.00 -10.40 -0.17
N LEU A 72 3.20 -9.95 1.07
CA LEU A 72 3.92 -10.70 2.10
C LEU A 72 3.16 -11.98 2.49
N GLU A 73 1.86 -11.87 2.78
CA GLU A 73 1.05 -12.98 3.32
C GLU A 73 0.67 -14.02 2.27
N SER A 74 0.61 -13.63 0.98
CA SER A 74 0.21 -14.54 -0.10
C SER A 74 1.31 -14.85 -1.12
N GLY A 75 2.54 -14.42 -0.87
CA GLY A 75 3.65 -14.58 -1.81
C GLY A 75 3.36 -13.93 -3.16
N TYR A 76 2.94 -12.66 -3.14
CA TYR A 76 2.49 -11.90 -4.31
C TYR A 76 1.28 -12.54 -5.01
N GLY A 77 0.29 -12.99 -4.22
CA GLY A 77 -0.96 -13.57 -4.72
C GLY A 77 -0.87 -15.02 -5.20
N LYS A 78 0.26 -15.70 -4.99
CA LYS A 78 0.51 -17.08 -5.45
C LYS A 78 -0.05 -18.14 -4.51
N CYS A 79 -0.16 -17.85 -3.22
CA CYS A 79 -0.59 -18.78 -2.18
C CYS A 79 -1.67 -18.11 -1.33
N LEU A 80 -2.92 -18.54 -1.45
CA LEU A 80 -4.02 -17.99 -0.67
C LEU A 80 -4.37 -18.93 0.49
N SER A 81 -4.69 -18.39 1.66
CA SER A 81 -5.06 -19.19 2.82
C SER A 81 -6.48 -19.79 2.70
N ASN A 82 -7.30 -19.23 1.81
CA ASN A 82 -8.62 -19.70 1.37
C ASN A 82 -9.05 -18.90 0.12
N SER A 83 -10.26 -19.12 -0.43
CA SER A 83 -10.82 -18.37 -1.56
C SER A 83 -10.68 -16.85 -1.38
N TYR A 84 -9.89 -16.23 -2.26
CA TYR A 84 -9.55 -14.80 -2.27
C TYR A 84 -9.01 -14.23 -0.94
N ASN A 85 -8.48 -15.07 -0.04
CA ASN A 85 -7.89 -14.62 1.22
C ASN A 85 -6.37 -14.44 1.06
N TYR A 86 -5.99 -13.22 0.69
CA TYR A 86 -4.59 -12.82 0.48
C TYR A 86 -3.85 -12.48 1.77
N PHE A 87 -4.53 -12.49 2.93
CA PHE A 87 -4.04 -11.84 4.16
C PHE A 87 -4.00 -12.77 5.37
N GLY A 88 -4.35 -14.06 5.21
CA GLY A 88 -4.37 -15.01 6.32
C GLY A 88 -5.49 -14.75 7.35
N ILE A 89 -6.56 -14.05 6.97
CA ILE A 89 -7.61 -13.64 7.91
C ILE A 89 -8.41 -14.87 8.39
N THR A 90 -8.52 -15.02 9.71
CA THR A 90 -9.28 -16.09 10.35
C THR A 90 -10.67 -15.65 10.81
N GLY A 91 -11.60 -16.59 10.94
CA GLY A 91 -12.93 -16.42 11.54
C GLY A 91 -13.29 -17.59 12.45
N LYS A 92 -14.58 -17.71 12.82
CA LYS A 92 -15.11 -18.72 13.77
C LYS A 92 -14.87 -20.20 13.39
N GLY A 93 -14.29 -20.50 12.24
CA GLY A 93 -14.06 -21.87 11.75
C GLY A 93 -12.80 -22.04 10.90
N GLY A 94 -11.77 -21.21 11.12
CA GLY A 94 -10.51 -21.25 10.35
C GLY A 94 -10.35 -20.07 9.40
N TYR A 95 -9.59 -20.24 8.32
CA TYR A 95 -9.36 -19.17 7.35
C TYR A 95 -10.65 -18.76 6.66
N ARG A 96 -10.93 -17.45 6.67
CA ARG A 96 -12.11 -16.86 6.05
C ARG A 96 -12.03 -17.01 4.52
N ALA A 97 -13.13 -17.40 3.89
CA ALA A 97 -13.32 -17.26 2.45
C ALA A 97 -13.97 -15.91 2.13
N PHE A 98 -13.57 -15.32 1.02
CA PHE A 98 -14.21 -14.14 0.43
C PHE A 98 -14.82 -14.50 -0.93
N ASN A 99 -15.75 -13.69 -1.43
CA ASN A 99 -16.36 -13.88 -2.73
C ASN A 99 -15.55 -13.25 -3.87
N SER A 100 -14.62 -12.35 -3.55
CA SER A 100 -13.77 -11.69 -4.55
C SER A 100 -12.49 -11.11 -3.96
N LYS A 101 -11.51 -10.84 -4.82
CA LYS A 101 -10.29 -10.07 -4.50
C LYS A 101 -10.62 -8.68 -3.95
N LYS A 102 -11.61 -7.99 -4.54
CA LYS A 102 -12.09 -6.69 -4.07
C LYS A 102 -12.59 -6.77 -2.61
N GLU A 103 -13.41 -7.77 -2.30
CA GLU A 103 -13.98 -7.93 -0.96
C GLU A 103 -12.88 -8.12 0.09
N SER A 104 -11.85 -8.93 -0.19
CA SER A 104 -10.77 -9.14 0.77
C SER A 104 -9.92 -7.89 0.98
N LEU A 105 -9.60 -7.13 -0.07
CA LEU A 105 -8.89 -5.85 0.03
C LEU A 105 -9.65 -4.85 0.90
N GLN A 106 -10.96 -4.70 0.65
CA GLN A 106 -11.82 -3.82 1.43
C GLN A 106 -11.96 -4.29 2.88
N TYR A 107 -11.99 -5.60 3.11
CA TYR A 107 -12.02 -6.16 4.46
C TYR A 107 -10.75 -5.83 5.24
N LEU A 108 -9.57 -5.99 4.64
CA LEU A 108 -8.30 -5.60 5.28
C LEU A 108 -8.29 -4.11 5.61
N ALA A 109 -8.71 -3.25 4.69
CA ALA A 109 -8.77 -1.81 4.94
C ALA A 109 -9.67 -1.46 6.15
N LYS A 110 -10.85 -2.08 6.24
CA LYS A 110 -11.76 -1.92 7.39
C LYS A 110 -11.16 -2.46 8.69
N LEU A 111 -10.46 -3.59 8.62
CA LEU A 111 -9.75 -4.15 9.77
C LEU A 111 -8.71 -3.14 10.28
N LEU A 112 -7.85 -2.62 9.39
CA LEU A 112 -6.82 -1.63 9.75
C LEU A 112 -7.39 -0.29 10.25
N ASN A 113 -8.63 0.04 9.90
CA ASN A 113 -9.32 1.24 10.35
C ASN A 113 -10.13 1.04 11.65
N ASN A 114 -10.12 -0.16 12.24
CA ASN A 114 -10.74 -0.39 13.55
C ASN A 114 -9.88 0.18 14.71
N GLU A 115 -10.45 0.28 15.90
CA GLU A 115 -9.75 0.81 17.09
C GLU A 115 -8.48 0.06 17.51
N LEU A 116 -8.37 -1.22 17.12
CA LEU A 116 -7.21 -2.05 17.45
C LEU A 116 -5.97 -1.63 16.67
N TYR A 117 -6.13 -1.14 15.44
CA TYR A 117 -5.01 -0.79 14.56
C TYR A 117 -4.91 0.71 14.28
N LYS A 118 -6.04 1.41 14.18
CA LYS A 118 -6.13 2.79 13.68
C LYS A 118 -5.14 3.73 14.35
N GLY A 119 -4.38 4.45 13.52
CA GLY A 119 -3.42 5.47 13.94
C GLY A 119 -2.13 4.92 14.57
N LYS A 120 -1.95 3.60 14.64
CA LYS A 120 -0.73 2.98 15.17
C LYS A 120 0.40 2.99 14.13
N SER A 121 1.64 2.94 14.61
CA SER A 121 2.80 2.72 13.75
C SER A 121 2.77 1.32 13.14
N ILE A 122 3.49 1.10 12.03
CA ILE A 122 3.63 -0.23 11.43
C ILE A 122 4.21 -1.23 12.42
N ASP A 123 5.16 -0.81 13.28
CA ASP A 123 5.78 -1.67 14.28
C ASP A 123 4.79 -2.08 15.38
N ASP A 124 3.92 -1.17 15.82
CA ASP A 124 2.86 -1.48 16.78
C ASP A 124 1.80 -2.41 16.19
N ILE A 125 1.43 -2.20 14.93
CA ILE A 125 0.52 -3.10 14.21
C ILE A 125 1.14 -4.49 14.10
N ALA A 126 2.43 -4.59 13.78
CA ALA A 126 3.11 -5.86 13.65
C ALA A 126 3.09 -6.69 14.94
N ARG A 127 3.22 -6.05 16.11
CA ARG A 127 3.13 -6.72 17.42
C ARG A 127 1.74 -7.29 17.71
N ILE A 128 0.69 -6.72 17.12
CA ILE A 128 -0.68 -7.19 17.25
C ILE A 128 -1.00 -8.25 16.18
N TYR A 129 -0.62 -7.97 14.94
CA TYR A 129 -0.99 -8.77 13.77
C TYR A 129 -0.15 -10.04 13.63
N CYS A 130 1.15 -9.97 13.92
CA CYS A 130 2.12 -11.07 13.79
C CYS A 130 3.08 -11.16 15.00
N PRO A 131 2.58 -11.38 16.24
CA PRO A 131 3.38 -11.27 17.45
C PRO A 131 4.68 -12.11 17.48
N PRO A 132 4.73 -13.35 16.96
CA PRO A 132 5.98 -14.12 17.00
C PRO A 132 7.10 -13.57 16.12
N ASN A 133 6.77 -12.79 15.08
CA ASN A 133 7.73 -12.32 14.07
C ASN A 133 7.56 -10.82 13.75
N ALA A 134 7.07 -10.04 14.72
CA ALA A 134 6.64 -8.65 14.52
C ALA A 134 7.71 -7.78 13.85
N ASP A 135 8.96 -7.83 14.34
CA ASP A 135 10.04 -6.98 13.80
C ASP A 135 10.37 -7.30 12.34
N LYS A 136 10.40 -8.60 12.00
CA LYS A 136 10.62 -9.04 10.62
C LYS A 136 9.46 -8.63 9.72
N TRP A 137 8.23 -8.84 10.19
CA TRP A 137 7.02 -8.47 9.46
C TRP A 137 6.98 -6.98 9.15
N ALA A 138 7.23 -6.12 10.16
CA ALA A 138 7.24 -4.67 10.00
C ALA A 138 8.30 -4.22 8.98
N LYS A 139 9.51 -4.79 9.07
CA LYS A 139 10.61 -4.51 8.13
C LYS A 139 10.23 -4.86 6.69
N ASP A 140 9.68 -6.05 6.47
CA ASP A 140 9.33 -6.53 5.14
C ASP A 140 8.18 -5.72 4.54
N VAL A 141 7.16 -5.38 5.35
CA VAL A 141 6.06 -4.51 4.90
C VAL A 141 6.55 -3.12 4.52
N LYS A 142 7.38 -2.47 5.35
CA LYS A 142 7.99 -1.16 5.02
C LYS A 142 8.79 -1.23 3.72
N TRP A 143 9.57 -2.30 3.53
CA TRP A 143 10.33 -2.51 2.30
C TRP A 143 9.42 -2.67 1.09
N LEU A 144 8.35 -3.45 1.18
CA LEU A 144 7.38 -3.63 0.11
C LEU A 144 6.64 -2.34 -0.23
N MET A 145 6.23 -1.55 0.77
CA MET A 145 5.62 -0.24 0.55
C MET A 145 6.55 0.71 -0.21
N LYS A 146 7.85 0.66 0.07
CA LYS A 146 8.84 1.51 -0.60
C LYS A 146 9.15 1.07 -2.03
N ASN A 147 9.03 -0.22 -2.35
CA ASN A 147 9.50 -0.81 -3.61
C ASN A 147 8.37 -1.30 -4.53
N ILE A 148 7.12 -0.92 -4.26
CA ILE A 148 6.03 -0.99 -5.22
C ILE A 148 6.05 0.22 -6.17
#